data_AF-A0A1I0FUB4-F1
#
_entry.id   AF-A0A1I0FUB4-F1
#
_cell.length_a   1.000
_cell.length_b   1.000
_cell.length_c   1.000
_cell.angle_alpha   90.00
_cell.angle_beta   90.00
_cell.angle_gamma   90.00
#
_symmetry.space_group_name_H-M   'P 1'
#
loop_
_entity.id
_entity.type
_entity.pdbx_description
1 polymer ?
#
loop_
_entity_poly.entity_id
_entity_poly.type
_entity_poly.pdbx_seq_one_letter_code
_entity_poly.pdbx_strand_id
1 'polypeptide(L)' 'MDLNQWVDELFEVFDRDQDGVINRSEFVELIDVLLQEKGIRRCESIFHQFDKNHDNSISKDELKEMVIDLAL' A
#
# COMPACT_ATOMS: atom_id res chain seq x y z
N MET A 1 -10.57 -3.02 17.33
CA MET A 1 -9.48 -3.15 16.34
C MET A 1 -8.81 -1.80 16.28
N ASP A 2 -7.56 -1.72 16.73
CA ASP A 2 -6.78 -0.50 16.64
C ASP A 2 -6.28 -0.32 15.20
N LEU A 3 -6.27 0.92 14.71
CA LEU A 3 -5.85 1.24 13.35
C LEU A 3 -4.42 0.74 13.04
N ASN A 4 -3.51 0.85 14.01
CA ASN A 4 -2.14 0.35 13.88
C ASN A 4 -2.11 -1.15 13.61
N GLN A 5 -2.97 -1.90 14.31
CA GLN A 5 -3.01 -3.35 14.18
C GLN A 5 -3.53 -3.77 12.81
N TRP A 6 -4.49 -3.03 12.26
CA TRP A 6 -5.00 -3.25 10.90
C TRP A 6 -3.97 -2.89 9.83
N VAL A 7 -3.22 -1.81 10.04
CA VAL A 7 -2.09 -1.43 9.17
C VAL A 7 -0.98 -2.48 9.22
N ASP A 8 -0.64 -2.99 10.41
CA ASP A 8 0.33 -4.06 10.59
C ASP A 8 -0.08 -5.33 9.82
N GLU A 9 -1.32 -5.79 10.00
CA GLU A 9 -1.86 -6.96 9.31
C GLU A 9 -1.88 -6.78 7.78
N LEU A 10 -2.31 -5.61 7.29
CA LEU A 10 -2.25 -5.32 5.86
C LEU A 10 -0.80 -5.33 5.37
N PHE A 11 0.10 -4.67 6.09
CA PHE A 11 1.50 -4.60 5.72
C PHE A 11 2.12 -6.00 5.59
N GLU A 12 1.93 -6.87 6.59
CA GLU A 12 2.44 -8.25 6.58
C GLU A 12 1.82 -9.13 5.48
N VAL A 13 0.59 -8.84 5.04
CA VAL A 13 -0.06 -9.58 3.96
C VAL A 13 0.49 -9.20 2.58
N PHE A 14 0.96 -7.95 2.43
CA PHE A 14 1.38 -7.41 1.15
C PHE A 14 2.90 -7.36 0.94
N ASP A 15 3.66 -7.12 2.01
CA ASP A 15 5.12 -7.26 2.06
C ASP A 15 5.47 -8.77 2.00
N ARG A 16 5.58 -9.29 0.78
CA ARG A 16 5.77 -10.73 0.53
C ARG A 16 7.22 -11.13 0.70
N ASP A 17 8.14 -10.26 0.35
CA ASP A 17 9.56 -10.49 0.54
C ASP A 17 10.07 -10.13 1.94
N GLN A 18 9.20 -9.51 2.76
CA GLN A 18 9.46 -9.13 4.14
C GLN A 18 10.66 -8.18 4.26
N ASP A 19 10.84 -7.32 3.27
CA ASP A 19 11.93 -6.35 3.23
C ASP A 19 11.61 -5.08 4.06
N GLY A 20 10.36 -4.96 4.54
CA GLY A 20 9.89 -3.86 5.37
C GLY A 20 9.38 -2.67 4.58
N VAL A 21 9.22 -2.78 3.26
CA VAL A 21 8.56 -1.83 2.37
C VAL A 21 7.63 -2.56 1.40
N ILE A 22 6.60 -1.90 0.87
CA ILE A 22 5.81 -2.46 -0.23
C ILE A 22 6.34 -1.87 -1.53
N ASN A 23 7.00 -2.68 -2.33
CA ASN A 23 7.51 -2.24 -3.61
C ASN A 23 6.39 -2.16 -4.68
N ARG A 24 6.68 -1.55 -5.83
CA ARG A 24 5.72 -1.44 -6.95
C ARG A 24 5.10 -2.78 -7.36
N SER A 25 5.86 -3.87 -7.35
CA SER A 25 5.38 -5.18 -7.80
C SER A 25 4.36 -5.75 -6.81
N GLU A 26 4.65 -5.65 -5.52
CA GLU A 26 3.75 -6.07 -4.44
C GLU A 26 2.50 -5.21 -4.37
N PHE A 27 2.66 -3.89 -4.56
CA PHE A 27 1.53 -2.97 -4.62
C PHE A 27 0.60 -3.24 -5.81
N VAL A 28 1.16 -3.61 -6.97
CA VAL A 28 0.35 -3.99 -8.14
C VAL A 28 -0.46 -5.25 -7.82
N GLU A 29 0.12 -6.27 -7.18
CA GLU A 29 -0.63 -7.44 -6.73
C GLU A 29 -1.71 -7.09 -5.70
N LEU A 30 -1.41 -6.20 -4.75
CA LEU A 30 -2.36 -5.69 -3.75
C LEU A 30 -3.58 -5.06 -4.43
N ILE A 31 -3.34 -4.16 -5.38
CA ILE A 31 -4.40 -3.46 -6.09
C ILE A 31 -5.14 -4.40 -7.05
N ASP A 32 -4.48 -5.37 -7.66
CA ASP A 32 -5.13 -6.36 -8.51
C ASP A 32 -6.14 -7.21 -7.71
N VAL A 33 -5.76 -7.60 -6.48
CA VAL A 33 -6.65 -8.32 -5.54
C VAL A 33 -7.79 -7.43 -5.04
N LEU A 34 -7.53 -6.17 -4.70
CA LEU A 34 -8.52 -5.26 -4.12
C LEU A 34 -9.46 -4.60 -5.14
N LEU A 35 -8.96 -4.25 -6.33
CA LEU A 35 -9.66 -3.44 -7.35
C LEU A 35 -9.87 -4.15 -8.71
N GLN A 36 -9.38 -5.38 -8.88
CA GLN A 36 -9.53 -6.20 -10.10
C GLN A 36 -9.18 -5.42 -11.40
N GLU A 37 -9.85 -5.70 -12.53
CA GLU A 37 -9.54 -5.18 -13.88
C GLU A 37 -9.50 -3.64 -14.02
N LYS A 38 -9.95 -2.87 -13.03
CA LYS A 38 -9.86 -1.40 -13.02
C LYS A 38 -8.59 -0.86 -12.33
N GLY A 39 -7.87 -1.72 -11.61
CA GLY A 39 -6.71 -1.36 -10.79
C GLY A 39 -5.48 -0.98 -11.60
N ILE A 40 -5.11 -1.78 -12.61
CA ILE A 40 -3.80 -1.70 -13.29
C ILE A 40 -3.49 -0.30 -13.86
N ARG A 41 -4.47 0.38 -14.47
CA ARG A 41 -4.24 1.73 -15.05
C ARG A 41 -4.19 2.84 -14.01
N ARG A 42 -4.69 2.59 -12.80
CA ARG A 42 -4.67 3.55 -11.71
C ARG A 42 -3.58 3.24 -10.68
N CYS A 43 -3.03 2.02 -10.67
CA CYS A 43 -1.96 1.62 -9.76
C CYS A 43 -0.83 2.62 -9.72
N GLU A 44 -0.28 3.04 -10.86
CA GLU A 44 0.84 3.99 -10.86
C GLU A 44 0.46 5.34 -10.25
N SER A 45 -0.70 5.90 -10.61
CA SER A 45 -1.13 7.19 -10.08
C SER A 45 -1.44 7.12 -8.59
N ILE A 46 -2.04 6.03 -8.13
CA ILE A 46 -2.37 5.78 -6.74
C ILE A 46 -1.08 5.56 -5.93
N PHE A 47 -0.17 4.75 -6.46
CA PHE A 47 1.14 4.50 -5.85
C PHE A 47 1.92 5.81 -5.68
N HIS A 48 2.01 6.63 -6.72
CA HIS A 48 2.69 7.92 -6.66
C HIS A 48 2.00 8.95 -5.76
N GLN A 49 0.71 8.78 -5.49
CA GLN A 49 -0.04 9.63 -4.58
C GLN A 49 0.23 9.27 -3.12
N PHE A 50 0.59 8.01 -2.84
CA PHE A 50 0.86 7.52 -1.49
C PHE A 50 2.35 7.45 -1.14
N ASP A 51 3.21 7.21 -2.13
CA ASP A 51 4.66 7.33 -2.07
C ASP A 51 5.03 8.83 -1.95
N LYS A 52 5.02 9.34 -0.71
CA LYS A 52 5.24 10.77 -0.41
C LYS A 52 6.70 11.15 -0.54
N ASN A 53 7.59 10.20 -0.25
CA ASN A 53 9.04 10.42 -0.33
C ASN A 53 9.60 10.16 -1.74
N HIS A 54 8.78 9.62 -2.66
CA HIS A 54 9.11 9.27 -4.04
C HIS A 54 10.26 8.26 -4.14
N ASP A 55 10.38 7.36 -3.17
CA ASP A 55 11.43 6.34 -3.15
C ASP A 55 11.08 5.08 -3.97
N ASN A 56 9.90 5.07 -4.60
CA ASN A 56 9.31 3.94 -5.33
C ASN A 56 8.94 2.73 -4.47
N SER A 57 8.72 2.97 -3.18
CA SER A 57 8.26 1.99 -2.17
C SER A 57 7.23 2.67 -1.27
N ILE A 58 6.38 1.87 -0.62
CA ILE A 58 5.46 2.37 0.40
C ILE A 58 5.98 1.86 1.74
N SER A 59 6.44 2.77 2.57
CA SER A 59 6.84 2.47 3.94
C SER A 59 5.63 2.23 4.83
N LYS A 60 5.83 1.56 5.96
CA LYS A 60 4.77 1.29 6.93
C LYS A 60 4.08 2.56 7.46
N ASP A 61 4.85 3.63 7.64
CA ASP A 61 4.32 4.96 7.99
C ASP A 61 3.48 5.57 6.87
N GLU A 62 3.88 5.40 5.60
CA GLU A 62 3.11 5.91 4.45
C GLU A 62 1.80 5.12 4.26
N LEU A 63 1.85 3.79 4.46
CA LEU A 63 0.66 2.96 4.47
C LEU A 63 -0.30 3.35 5.60
N LYS A 64 0.23 3.65 6.78
CA LYS A 64 -0.56 4.12 7.92
C LYS A 64 -1.25 5.44 7.62
N GLU A 65 -0.51 6.42 7.10
CA GLU A 65 -1.06 7.71 6.68
C GLU A 65 -2.15 7.53 5.63
N MET A 66 -1.96 6.66 4.65
CA MET A 66 -2.96 6.32 3.63
C MET A 66 -4.24 5.77 4.26
N VAL A 67 -4.13 4.82 5.20
CA VAL A 67 -5.29 4.22 5.87
C VAL A 67 -6.02 5.25 6.73
N ILE A 68 -5.30 6.17 7.38
CA ILE A 68 -5.90 7.30 8.12
C ILE A 68 -6.68 8.21 7.17
N ASP A 69 -6.08 8.60 6.04
CA ASP A 69 -6.67 9.51 5.05
C ASP A 69 -7.93 8.92 4.41
N LEU A 70 -7.94 7.62 4.11
CA LEU A 70 -9.10 6.91 3.57
C LEU A 70 -10.21 6.64 4.60
N ALA A 71 -9.87 6.60 5.89
CA ALA A 71 -10.83 6.36 6.97
C ALA A 71 -11.53 7.63 7.49
N LEU A 72 -11.08 8.81 7.04
CA LEU A 72 -11.64 10.14 7.36
C LEU A 72 -12.48 10.71 6.20
#